data_AF-C5M1Y5-F1
#
_entry.id   AF-C5M1Y5-F1
#
_cell.length_a   1.000
_cell.length_b   1.000
_cell.length_c   1.000
_cell.angle_alpha   90.00
_cell.angle_beta   90.00
_cell.angle_gamma   90.00
#
_symmetry.space_group_name_H-M   'P 1'
#
loop_
_entity.id
_entity.type
_entity.pdbx_description
1 polymer ?
#
loop_
_entity_poly.entity_id
_entity_poly.type
_entity_poly.pdbx_seq_one_letter_code
_entity_poly.pdbx_strand_id
1 'polypeptide(L)'
;MNLEGKKSGRTEKLNKKKKKKLYENIKGHHCDLNIYSPINKKLEFIMSHQEEIESPLTSLQPDIQPQTTTTTSTSKSKKKKQRKPQTEEEYAFQVSRWNETGPTINTDTWLFENLEELNVDVKIDRLKLLHAVELAYYQKDYEKCLELLKLGEKMYNVDFDEVGECITNDYKNSQKQVKWNKKVERNIMELYNIKKKCINKLG
;
A
#
# COMPACT_ATOMS: atom_id res chain seq x y z
N MET A 1 -56.54 12.13 68.28
CA MET A 1 -56.23 13.20 67.30
C MET A 1 -55.41 12.58 66.19
N ASN A 2 -55.97 12.59 64.97
CA ASN A 2 -55.32 12.18 63.73
C ASN A 2 -54.19 13.14 63.36
N LEU A 3 -53.16 12.63 62.66
CA LEU A 3 -52.56 13.27 61.48
C LEU A 3 -51.71 12.24 60.71
N GLU A 4 -52.26 11.77 59.59
CA GLU A 4 -51.54 11.12 58.48
C GLU A 4 -50.62 12.12 57.75
N GLY A 5 -49.61 11.62 57.03
CA GLY A 5 -48.71 12.49 56.23
C GLY A 5 -47.83 11.78 55.19
N LYS A 6 -48.45 11.04 54.26
CA LYS A 6 -47.85 10.42 53.06
C LYS A 6 -47.14 11.43 52.15
N LYS A 7 -45.85 11.23 51.79
CA LYS A 7 -45.25 11.68 50.49
C LYS A 7 -44.00 10.84 50.09
N SER A 8 -44.21 9.66 49.52
CA SER A 8 -43.22 8.96 48.68
C SER A 8 -43.91 8.60 47.37
N GLY A 9 -43.47 9.17 46.24
CA GLY A 9 -44.12 8.86 44.94
C GLY A 9 -43.98 9.89 43.82
N ARG A 10 -43.17 10.94 43.94
CA ARG A 10 -43.02 11.96 42.88
C ARG A 10 -41.74 11.85 42.04
N THR A 11 -40.76 11.06 42.46
CA THR A 11 -39.47 10.91 41.75
C THR A 11 -39.44 9.79 40.70
N GLU A 12 -40.39 8.86 40.73
CA GLU A 12 -40.37 7.68 39.87
C GLU A 12 -40.98 7.90 38.47
N LYS A 13 -41.83 8.92 38.31
CA LYS A 13 -42.51 9.20 37.02
C LYS A 13 -41.67 10.00 36.03
N LEU A 14 -40.59 10.65 36.47
CA LEU A 14 -39.67 11.36 35.56
C LEU A 14 -38.70 10.41 34.84
N ASN A 15 -38.46 9.21 35.40
CA ASN A 15 -37.48 8.26 34.89
C ASN A 15 -38.06 7.36 33.76
N LYS A 16 -39.37 7.09 33.77
CA LYS A 16 -40.05 6.35 32.68
C LYS A 16 -40.17 7.14 31.37
N LYS A 17 -40.34 8.47 31.45
CA LYS A 17 -40.49 9.33 30.25
C LYS A 17 -39.15 9.55 29.51
N LYS A 18 -38.02 9.54 30.23
CA LYS A 18 -36.67 9.55 29.64
C LYS A 18 -36.25 8.19 29.07
N LYS A 19 -36.69 7.07 29.67
CA LYS A 19 -36.45 5.71 29.13
C LYS A 19 -37.16 5.44 27.80
N LYS A 20 -38.36 5.99 27.58
CA LYS A 20 -39.10 5.79 26.31
C LYS A 20 -38.50 6.58 25.13
N LYS A 21 -37.83 7.70 25.38
CA LYS A 21 -37.11 8.46 24.34
C LYS A 21 -35.76 7.86 23.94
N LEU A 22 -35.23 6.91 24.72
CA LEU A 22 -34.00 6.19 24.40
C LEU A 22 -34.24 4.94 23.54
N TYR A 23 -35.48 4.44 23.49
CA TYR A 23 -35.85 3.20 22.78
C TYR A 23 -36.40 3.41 21.36
N GLU A 24 -36.61 4.65 20.92
CA GLU A 24 -37.06 4.95 19.54
C GLU A 24 -35.92 5.40 18.60
N ASN A 25 -34.68 5.48 19.09
CA ASN A 25 -33.52 5.79 18.24
C ASN A 25 -32.75 4.52 17.78
N ILE A 26 -33.31 3.32 18.02
CA ILE A 26 -32.72 2.00 17.69
C ILE A 26 -33.51 1.31 16.56
N LYS A 27 -34.16 2.07 15.66
CA LYS A 27 -34.78 1.54 14.44
C LYS A 27 -34.25 2.18 13.16
N GLY A 28 -32.93 2.38 13.12
CA GLY A 28 -32.17 2.74 11.93
C GLY A 28 -31.11 1.72 11.57
N HIS A 29 -31.37 0.42 11.79
CA HIS A 29 -30.57 -0.66 11.22
C HIS A 29 -31.12 -1.03 9.85
N HIS A 30 -30.50 -0.49 8.80
CA HIS A 30 -30.34 -1.20 7.54
C HIS A 30 -28.85 -1.15 7.21
N CYS A 31 -28.13 -2.15 7.70
CA CYS A 31 -26.80 -2.47 7.22
C CYS A 31 -26.99 -3.42 6.04
N ASP A 32 -26.97 -2.85 4.83
CA ASP A 32 -26.85 -3.63 3.61
C ASP A 32 -25.46 -4.28 3.61
N LEU A 33 -25.45 -5.58 3.92
CA LEU A 33 -24.35 -6.48 3.59
C LEU A 33 -24.29 -6.59 2.06
N ASN A 34 -23.45 -5.77 1.44
CA ASN A 34 -23.02 -6.01 0.06
C ASN A 34 -21.50 -6.05 0.04
N ILE A 35 -20.96 -7.21 0.44
CA ILE A 35 -19.59 -7.60 0.14
C ILE A 35 -19.62 -8.09 -1.31
N TYR A 36 -19.35 -7.19 -2.26
CA TYR A 36 -19.03 -7.57 -3.63
C TYR A 36 -17.82 -6.78 -4.12
N SER A 37 -16.72 -7.51 -4.30
CA SER A 37 -15.41 -7.02 -4.76
C SER A 37 -15.47 -6.61 -6.24
N PRO A 38 -15.11 -5.37 -6.63
CA PRO A 38 -15.04 -4.98 -8.04
C PRO A 38 -13.77 -5.44 -8.77
N ILE A 39 -12.83 -6.12 -8.11
CA ILE A 39 -11.49 -6.35 -8.69
C ILE A 39 -11.44 -7.57 -9.63
N ASN A 40 -12.37 -8.53 -9.50
CA ASN A 40 -12.27 -9.78 -10.27
C ASN A 40 -12.85 -9.72 -11.69
N LYS A 41 -13.55 -8.66 -12.10
CA LYS A 41 -14.02 -8.54 -13.50
C LYS A 41 -12.97 -7.98 -14.46
N LYS A 42 -11.91 -7.34 -13.94
CA LYS A 42 -10.84 -6.78 -14.79
C LYS A 42 -9.77 -7.82 -15.16
N LEU A 43 -9.67 -8.91 -14.39
CA LEU A 43 -8.74 -10.01 -14.63
C LEU A 43 -9.21 -10.97 -15.72
N GLU A 44 -10.52 -11.25 -15.83
CA GLU A 44 -11.02 -12.09 -16.93
C GLU A 44 -11.01 -11.40 -18.30
N PHE A 45 -11.01 -10.06 -18.35
CA PHE A 45 -10.92 -9.32 -19.61
C PHE A 45 -9.52 -9.35 -20.22
N ILE A 46 -8.47 -9.53 -19.41
CA ILE A 46 -7.07 -9.51 -19.89
C ILE A 46 -6.61 -10.92 -20.33
N MET A 47 -7.26 -11.98 -19.86
CA MET A 47 -6.88 -13.37 -20.17
C MET A 47 -7.46 -13.93 -21.47
N SER A 48 -8.23 -13.15 -22.25
CA SER A 48 -8.85 -13.64 -23.50
C SER A 48 -8.16 -13.16 -24.80
N HIS A 49 -6.98 -12.53 -24.73
CA HIS A 49 -6.29 -11.97 -25.91
C HIS A 49 -4.84 -12.45 -26.05
N GLN A 50 -4.55 -13.68 -25.63
CA GLN A 50 -3.22 -14.28 -25.74
C GLN A 50 -3.24 -15.55 -26.59
N GLU A 51 -3.53 -15.36 -27.88
CA GLU A 51 -3.35 -16.25 -29.03
C GLU A 51 -3.60 -15.30 -30.22
N GLU A 52 -2.73 -14.97 -31.17
CA GLU A 52 -1.57 -15.61 -31.76
C GLU A 52 -0.55 -14.49 -32.11
N ILE A 53 0.73 -14.68 -31.77
CA ILE A 53 1.83 -14.05 -32.54
C ILE A 53 2.83 -15.16 -32.82
N GLU A 54 2.45 -16.08 -33.71
CA GLU A 54 3.44 -16.86 -34.43
C GLU A 54 4.22 -15.89 -35.33
N SER A 55 5.48 -15.68 -34.97
CA SER A 55 6.44 -14.99 -35.83
C SER A 55 7.06 -16.02 -36.77
N PRO A 56 6.96 -15.89 -38.11
CA PRO A 56 7.82 -16.66 -38.98
C PRO A 56 9.22 -16.06 -38.93
N LEU A 57 10.16 -16.89 -38.47
CA LEU A 57 11.59 -16.68 -38.51
C LEU A 57 12.05 -16.63 -39.98
N THR A 58 12.08 -15.45 -40.59
CA THR A 58 12.62 -15.30 -41.95
C THR A 58 14.15 -15.23 -41.91
N SER A 59 14.74 -16.39 -42.22
CA SER A 59 16.13 -16.64 -42.58
C SER A 59 16.72 -15.58 -43.52
N LEU A 60 17.93 -15.13 -43.19
CA LEU A 60 18.83 -14.35 -44.05
C LEU A 60 19.24 -15.17 -45.28
N GLN A 61 19.03 -14.63 -46.48
CA GLN A 61 19.85 -14.96 -47.66
C GLN A 61 20.13 -13.68 -48.46
N PRO A 62 21.37 -13.48 -48.95
CA PRO A 62 21.69 -12.46 -49.93
C PRO A 62 21.51 -13.04 -51.33
N ASP A 63 20.81 -12.34 -52.22
CA ASP A 63 21.04 -12.56 -53.65
C ASP A 63 20.74 -11.32 -54.51
N ILE A 64 21.53 -11.23 -55.57
CA ILE A 64 21.82 -10.08 -56.42
C ILE A 64 20.84 -10.06 -57.62
N GLN A 65 20.28 -8.87 -57.93
CA GLN A 65 19.75 -8.26 -59.19
C GLN A 65 19.52 -9.07 -60.50
N PRO A 66 18.88 -8.53 -61.59
CA PRO A 66 18.06 -7.31 -61.78
C PRO A 66 16.79 -7.52 -62.65
N GLN A 67 15.77 -6.65 -62.61
CA GLN A 67 14.93 -6.38 -63.80
C GLN A 67 14.47 -4.92 -63.90
N THR A 68 14.63 -4.39 -65.10
CA THR A 68 14.36 -3.06 -65.63
C THR A 68 12.88 -2.84 -65.93
N THR A 69 12.31 -1.71 -65.51
CA THR A 69 11.26 -1.03 -66.27
C THR A 69 11.44 0.49 -66.22
N THR A 70 11.58 1.04 -67.42
CA THR A 70 11.67 2.46 -67.73
C THR A 70 10.30 3.11 -67.49
N THR A 71 10.22 4.08 -66.59
CA THR A 71 9.11 5.04 -66.61
C THR A 71 9.63 6.41 -66.20
N THR A 72 9.78 7.25 -67.20
CA THR A 72 10.17 8.66 -67.12
C THR A 72 9.06 9.42 -66.38
N SER A 73 9.23 9.62 -65.08
CA SER A 73 8.47 10.63 -64.34
C SER A 73 9.43 11.32 -63.37
N THR A 74 9.75 12.58 -63.67
CA THR A 74 10.62 13.44 -62.85
C THR A 74 9.84 13.96 -61.64
N SER A 75 9.38 13.05 -60.78
CA SER A 75 8.99 13.40 -59.42
C SER A 75 10.26 13.45 -58.58
N LYS A 76 10.59 14.62 -58.03
CA LYS A 76 11.66 14.73 -57.01
C LYS A 76 11.21 13.90 -55.80
N SER A 77 11.64 12.64 -55.76
CA SER A 77 11.34 11.74 -54.65
C SER A 77 11.91 12.36 -53.38
N LYS A 78 11.02 12.75 -52.46
CA LYS A 78 11.43 13.19 -51.13
C LYS A 78 12.14 11.99 -50.50
N LYS A 79 13.47 12.03 -50.40
CA LYS A 79 14.27 10.98 -49.75
C LYS A 79 13.65 10.70 -48.39
N LYS A 80 13.13 9.49 -48.22
CA LYS A 80 12.53 9.03 -46.96
C LYS A 80 13.63 9.14 -45.91
N LYS A 81 13.41 9.90 -44.83
CA LYS A 81 14.40 10.03 -43.75
C LYS A 81 14.62 8.63 -43.15
N GLN A 82 15.74 8.01 -43.49
CA GLN A 82 16.15 6.75 -42.90
C GLN A 82 16.95 7.05 -41.64
N ARG A 83 16.57 6.43 -40.52
CA ARG A 83 17.33 6.54 -39.28
C ARG A 83 18.66 5.82 -39.45
N LYS A 84 19.72 6.39 -38.89
CA LYS A 84 21.04 5.75 -38.90
C LYS A 84 20.97 4.50 -38.02
N PRO A 85 21.42 3.32 -38.50
CA PRO A 85 21.52 2.15 -37.65
C PRO A 85 22.58 2.40 -36.58
N GLN A 86 22.32 1.95 -35.36
CA GLN A 86 23.29 1.97 -34.26
C GLN A 86 24.27 0.83 -34.45
N THR A 87 25.57 1.07 -34.23
CA THR A 87 26.58 0.00 -34.25
C THR A 87 26.62 -0.74 -32.92
N GLU A 88 27.17 -1.96 -32.91
CA GLU A 88 27.35 -2.75 -31.68
C GLU A 88 28.24 -2.01 -30.67
N GLU A 89 29.28 -1.33 -31.16
CA GLU A 89 30.19 -0.53 -30.33
C GLU A 89 29.48 0.66 -29.67
N GLU A 90 28.60 1.35 -30.41
CA GLU A 90 27.80 2.46 -29.88
C GLU A 90 26.79 1.96 -28.83
N TYR A 91 26.23 0.76 -29.02
CA TYR A 91 25.36 0.13 -28.04
C TYR A 91 26.11 -0.23 -26.76
N ALA A 92 27.24 -0.94 -26.89
CA ALA A 92 28.07 -1.32 -25.75
C ALA A 92 28.53 -0.09 -24.94
N PHE A 93 28.92 0.99 -25.61
CA PHE A 93 29.28 2.24 -24.96
C PHE A 93 28.11 2.87 -24.18
N GLN A 94 26.91 2.88 -24.75
CA GLN A 94 25.72 3.42 -24.07
C GLN A 94 25.33 2.58 -22.86
N VAL A 95 25.45 1.25 -22.94
CA VAL A 95 25.21 0.34 -21.82
C VAL A 95 26.23 0.57 -20.71
N SER A 96 27.53 0.67 -21.04
CA SER A 96 28.57 0.98 -20.04
C SER A 96 28.28 2.30 -19.33
N ARG A 97 27.98 3.35 -20.09
CA ARG A 97 27.65 4.67 -19.55
C ARG A 97 26.40 4.65 -18.68
N TRP A 98 25.39 3.89 -19.06
CA TRP A 98 24.17 3.71 -18.26
C TRP A 98 24.47 3.00 -16.93
N ASN A 99 25.30 1.96 -16.94
CA ASN A 99 25.66 1.25 -15.71
C ASN A 99 26.55 2.11 -14.79
N GLU A 100 27.43 2.94 -15.35
CA GLU A 100 28.34 3.80 -14.58
C GLU A 100 27.69 5.08 -14.04
N THR A 101 26.86 5.73 -14.84
CA THR A 101 26.35 7.09 -14.58
C THR A 101 24.83 7.20 -14.70
N GLY A 102 24.15 6.08 -14.93
CA GLY A 102 22.71 6.04 -15.00
C GLY A 102 22.07 6.42 -13.68
N PRO A 103 20.81 6.91 -13.73
CA PRO A 103 20.07 7.22 -12.52
C PRO A 103 19.88 5.95 -11.69
N THR A 104 20.47 5.92 -10.50
CA THR A 104 20.17 4.89 -9.51
C THR A 104 18.92 5.33 -8.77
N ILE A 105 17.78 4.66 -9.04
CA ILE A 105 16.49 5.06 -8.46
C ILE A 105 16.48 4.84 -6.94
N ASN A 106 17.09 3.76 -6.46
CA ASN A 106 17.20 3.43 -5.04
C ASN A 106 18.56 2.75 -4.77
N THR A 107 19.29 3.20 -3.75
CA THR A 107 20.47 2.49 -3.20
C THR A 107 20.01 1.27 -2.41
N ASP A 108 20.86 0.27 -2.17
CA ASP A 108 20.46 -0.91 -1.36
C ASP A 108 20.04 -0.55 0.08
N THR A 109 20.55 0.59 0.59
CA THR A 109 20.32 1.09 1.94
C THR A 109 19.23 2.15 2.04
N TRP A 110 18.63 2.58 0.93
CA TRP A 110 17.71 3.72 0.86
C TRP A 110 16.56 3.67 1.88
N LEU A 111 16.13 2.44 2.21
CA LEU A 111 15.04 2.16 3.14
C LEU A 111 15.42 2.43 4.60
N PHE A 112 16.72 2.39 4.92
CA PHE A 112 17.25 2.60 6.27
C PHE A 112 17.79 4.03 6.50
N GLU A 113 17.82 4.87 5.47
CA GLU A 113 18.35 6.22 5.54
C GLU A 113 17.30 7.22 6.07
N ASN A 114 17.73 8.21 6.85
CA ASN A 114 16.91 9.33 7.36
C ASN A 114 15.62 8.91 8.07
N LEU A 115 15.66 7.82 8.83
CA LEU A 115 14.48 7.30 9.53
C LEU A 115 14.09 8.14 10.75
N GLU A 116 15.01 8.92 11.31
CA GLU A 116 14.76 9.78 12.48
C GLU A 116 13.90 11.00 12.15
N GLU A 117 13.83 11.38 10.87
CA GLU A 117 13.10 12.55 10.38
C GLU A 117 11.67 12.22 9.92
N LEU A 118 11.22 10.97 10.10
CA LEU A 118 9.92 10.51 9.61
C LEU A 118 8.76 11.16 10.35
N ASN A 119 7.73 11.55 9.58
CA ASN A 119 6.54 12.18 10.11
C ASN A 119 5.31 11.26 10.03
N VAL A 120 4.60 11.08 11.15
CA VAL A 120 3.37 10.28 11.24
C VAL A 120 2.29 10.71 10.26
N ASP A 121 2.15 11.99 9.97
CA ASP A 121 1.08 12.49 9.11
C ASP A 121 1.32 12.15 7.64
N VAL A 122 2.58 11.98 7.25
CA VAL A 122 3.00 11.69 5.89
C VAL A 122 2.85 10.19 5.59
N LYS A 123 2.04 9.86 4.57
CA LYS A 123 1.80 8.45 4.20
C LYS A 123 3.08 7.72 3.81
N ILE A 124 3.94 8.38 3.05
CA ILE A 124 5.17 7.79 2.52
C ILE A 124 6.09 7.41 3.68
N ASP A 125 6.21 8.28 4.67
CA ASP A 125 7.06 8.05 5.85
C ASP A 125 6.59 6.86 6.68
N ARG A 126 5.27 6.75 6.93
CA ARG A 126 4.69 5.57 7.59
C ARG A 126 5.02 4.27 6.85
N LEU A 127 4.88 4.28 5.52
CA LEU A 127 5.19 3.12 4.69
C LEU A 127 6.68 2.84 4.64
N LYS A 128 7.53 3.86 4.60
CA LYS A 128 8.98 3.71 4.61
C LYS A 128 9.45 2.98 5.88
N LEU A 129 8.96 3.40 7.04
CA LEU A 129 9.24 2.72 8.30
C LEU A 129 8.76 1.27 8.27
N LEU A 130 7.51 1.03 7.87
CA LEU A 130 6.95 -0.32 7.79
C LEU A 130 7.80 -1.23 6.89
N HIS A 131 8.14 -0.77 5.70
CA HIS A 131 8.95 -1.55 4.76
C HIS A 131 10.39 -1.75 5.27
N ALA A 132 10.97 -0.77 5.96
CA ALA A 132 12.28 -0.92 6.61
C ALA A 132 12.25 -2.04 7.66
N VAL A 133 11.20 -2.09 8.48
CA VAL A 133 10.98 -3.14 9.49
C VAL A 133 10.76 -4.50 8.83
N GLU A 134 9.93 -4.57 7.78
CA GLU A 134 9.70 -5.80 7.01
C GLU A 134 10.99 -6.33 6.39
N LEU A 135 11.79 -5.45 5.77
CA LEU A 135 13.06 -5.81 5.16
C LEU A 135 14.03 -6.40 6.19
N ALA A 136 14.19 -5.75 7.34
CA ALA A 136 15.03 -6.26 8.43
C ALA A 136 14.56 -7.64 8.91
N TYR A 137 13.24 -7.83 9.06
CA TYR A 137 12.66 -9.13 9.42
C TYR A 137 12.97 -10.22 8.39
N TYR A 138 12.82 -9.93 7.09
CA TYR A 138 13.12 -10.92 6.03
C TYR A 138 14.61 -11.20 5.87
N GLN A 139 15.46 -10.22 6.17
CA GLN A 139 16.92 -10.40 6.27
C GLN A 139 17.34 -11.19 7.52
N LYS A 140 16.39 -11.54 8.40
CA LYS A 140 16.61 -12.21 9.70
C LYS A 140 17.47 -11.39 10.66
N ASP A 141 17.55 -10.08 10.43
CA ASP A 141 18.17 -9.14 11.35
C ASP A 141 17.13 -8.69 12.37
N TYR A 142 16.88 -9.56 13.36
CA TYR A 142 15.84 -9.34 14.36
C TYR A 142 16.21 -8.24 15.36
N GLU A 143 17.50 -7.99 15.58
CA GLU A 143 17.96 -6.88 16.43
C GLU A 143 17.60 -5.54 15.78
N LYS A 144 17.95 -5.37 14.49
CA LYS A 144 17.55 -4.19 13.71
C LYS A 144 16.04 -4.05 13.57
N CYS A 145 15.32 -5.17 13.38
CA CYS A 145 13.84 -5.17 13.43
C CYS A 145 13.33 -4.46 14.69
N LEU A 146 13.84 -4.85 15.86
CA LEU A 146 13.41 -4.30 17.15
C LEU A 146 13.85 -2.84 17.35
N GLU A 147 15.02 -2.44 16.85
CA GLU A 147 15.44 -1.03 16.87
C GLU A 147 14.53 -0.14 16.05
N LEU A 148 14.19 -0.57 14.83
CA LEU A 148 13.26 0.14 13.95
C LEU A 148 11.85 0.20 14.54
N LEU A 149 11.41 -0.85 15.24
CA LEU A 149 10.14 -0.84 15.96
C LEU A 149 10.12 0.19 17.09
N LYS A 150 11.21 0.33 17.87
CA LYS A 150 11.34 1.39 18.88
C LYS A 150 11.29 2.79 18.27
N LEU A 151 11.85 2.96 17.07
CA LEU A 151 11.72 4.21 16.33
C LEU A 151 10.25 4.47 15.94
N GLY A 152 9.52 3.43 15.53
CA GLY A 152 8.09 3.49 15.30
C GLY A 152 7.28 3.88 16.53
N GLU A 153 7.57 3.30 17.68
CA GLU A 153 6.92 3.65 18.97
C GLU A 153 7.09 5.15 19.27
N LYS A 154 8.31 5.69 19.08
CA LYS A 154 8.58 7.12 19.21
C LYS A 154 7.82 7.96 18.18
N MET A 155 7.87 7.55 16.92
CA MET A 155 7.23 8.25 15.80
C MET A 155 5.73 8.38 16.06
N TYR A 156 5.03 7.28 16.38
CA TYR A 156 3.60 7.27 16.66
C TYR A 156 3.23 7.75 18.07
N ASN A 157 4.21 7.94 18.96
CA ASN A 157 4.02 8.24 20.38
C ASN A 157 3.10 7.22 21.07
N VAL A 158 3.40 5.93 20.87
CA VAL A 158 2.66 4.80 21.43
C VAL A 158 3.61 3.73 21.93
N ASP A 159 3.16 2.95 22.90
CA ASP A 159 3.72 1.64 23.17
C ASP A 159 2.94 0.59 22.34
N PHE A 160 3.65 -0.15 21.49
CA PHE A 160 2.99 -1.17 20.66
C PHE A 160 2.43 -2.34 21.47
N ASP A 161 3.00 -2.66 22.63
CA ASP A 161 2.50 -3.76 23.46
C ASP A 161 1.19 -3.37 24.15
N GLU A 162 1.11 -2.14 24.64
CA GLU A 162 -0.14 -1.60 25.21
C GLU A 162 -1.22 -1.45 24.13
N VAL A 163 -0.89 -0.87 22.98
CA VAL A 163 -1.89 -0.50 21.97
C VAL A 163 -2.28 -1.69 21.07
N GLY A 164 -1.36 -2.59 20.76
CA GLY A 164 -1.59 -3.70 19.84
C GLY A 164 -2.65 -4.70 20.33
N GLU A 165 -2.66 -4.98 21.64
CA GLU A 165 -3.69 -5.82 22.27
C GLU A 165 -5.06 -5.14 22.31
N CYS A 166 -5.07 -3.81 22.36
CA CYS A 166 -6.27 -3.02 22.37
C CYS A 166 -6.91 -2.97 20.98
N ILE A 167 -6.13 -2.76 19.91
CA ILE A 167 -6.65 -2.73 18.54
C ILE A 167 -7.23 -4.10 18.11
N THR A 168 -6.66 -5.21 18.60
CA THR A 168 -7.13 -6.56 18.25
C THR A 168 -8.44 -6.96 18.92
N ASN A 169 -8.71 -6.46 20.13
CA ASN A 169 -9.89 -6.83 20.91
C ASN A 169 -10.93 -5.71 20.91
N ASP A 170 -11.67 -5.53 19.79
CA ASP A 170 -12.87 -4.67 19.61
C ASP A 170 -13.19 -3.70 20.78
N TYR A 171 -12.30 -2.73 20.96
CA TYR A 171 -12.03 -2.04 22.21
C TYR A 171 -13.09 -1.00 22.55
N LYS A 172 -14.19 -1.43 23.17
CA LYS A 172 -15.23 -0.52 23.69
C LYS A 172 -14.92 0.06 25.08
N ASN A 173 -13.82 -0.34 25.75
CA ASN A 173 -13.78 -0.22 27.22
C ASN A 173 -12.58 0.47 27.88
N SER A 174 -11.58 1.02 27.18
CA SER A 174 -10.53 1.76 27.91
C SER A 174 -10.57 3.26 27.74
N GLN A 175 -10.28 3.90 28.86
CA GLN A 175 -10.49 5.31 29.12
C GLN A 175 -9.44 6.25 28.49
N LYS A 176 -8.46 5.73 27.76
CA LYS A 176 -7.44 6.51 27.03
C LYS A 176 -7.55 6.23 25.52
N GLN A 177 -8.66 6.62 24.91
CA GLN A 177 -8.80 6.51 23.46
C GLN A 177 -8.20 7.76 22.81
N VAL A 178 -6.95 7.66 22.35
CA VAL A 178 -6.47 8.55 21.29
C VAL A 178 -7.13 8.05 20.01
N LYS A 179 -8.08 8.82 19.48
CA LYS A 179 -8.79 8.46 18.26
C LYS A 179 -7.87 8.69 17.05
N TRP A 180 -7.11 7.65 16.68
CA TRP A 180 -6.28 7.71 15.48
C TRP A 180 -7.11 7.60 14.21
N ASN A 181 -6.48 7.98 13.09
CA ASN A 181 -7.03 7.64 11.78
C ASN A 181 -6.88 6.13 11.56
N LYS A 182 -7.89 5.47 10.99
CA LYS A 182 -7.87 4.04 10.62
C LYS A 182 -6.61 3.61 9.86
N LYS A 183 -6.03 4.51 9.05
CA LYS A 183 -4.78 4.25 8.32
C LYS A 183 -3.58 4.12 9.26
N VAL A 184 -3.51 4.95 10.28
CA VAL A 184 -2.48 4.93 11.32
C VAL A 184 -2.65 3.69 12.18
N GLU A 185 -3.88 3.40 12.63
CA GLU A 185 -4.19 2.18 13.40
C GLU A 185 -3.73 0.90 12.67
N ARG A 186 -3.99 0.83 11.36
CA ARG A 186 -3.53 -0.30 10.54
C ARG A 186 -2.00 -0.44 10.54
N ASN A 187 -1.27 0.66 10.38
CA ASN A 187 0.20 0.63 10.38
C ASN A 187 0.74 0.19 11.75
N ILE A 188 0.19 0.75 12.84
CA ILE A 188 0.54 0.35 14.21
C ILE A 188 0.30 -1.15 14.42
N MET A 189 -0.83 -1.66 13.95
CA MET A 189 -1.18 -3.08 14.05
C MET A 189 -0.22 -3.99 13.25
N GLU A 190 0.18 -3.57 12.05
CA GLU A 190 1.15 -4.31 11.23
C GLU A 190 2.53 -4.34 11.90
N LEU A 191 3.01 -3.22 12.43
CA LEU A 191 4.27 -3.14 13.19
C LEU A 191 4.23 -4.01 14.44
N TYR A 192 3.14 -3.97 15.20
CA TYR A 192 2.95 -4.84 16.37
C TYR A 192 2.99 -6.33 16.02
N ASN A 193 2.35 -6.73 14.91
CA ASN A 193 2.41 -8.12 14.45
C ASN A 193 3.84 -8.54 14.07
N ILE A 194 4.63 -7.65 13.48
CA ILE A 194 6.04 -7.92 13.19
C ILE A 194 6.84 -8.01 14.49
N LYS A 195 6.61 -7.13 15.47
CA LYS A 195 7.24 -7.19 16.81
C LYS A 195 7.03 -8.55 17.46
N LYS A 196 5.79 -9.04 17.51
CA LYS A 196 5.47 -10.40 18.01
C LYS A 196 6.27 -11.49 17.29
N LYS A 197 6.35 -11.42 15.97
CA LYS A 197 7.12 -12.38 15.18
C LYS A 197 8.62 -12.30 15.46
N CYS A 198 9.19 -11.10 15.57
CA CYS A 198 10.61 -10.88 15.91
C CYS A 198 10.92 -11.47 17.30
N ILE A 199 10.08 -11.20 18.31
CA ILE A 199 10.24 -11.76 19.67
C ILE A 199 10.17 -13.29 19.65
N ASN A 200 9.19 -13.88 18.97
CA ASN A 200 9.03 -15.34 18.86
C ASN A 200 10.17 -16.05 18.09
N LYS A 201 11.05 -15.30 17.41
CA LYS A 201 12.23 -15.84 16.72
C LYS A 201 13.51 -15.71 17.53
N LEU A 202 13.55 -14.78 18.48
CA LEU A 202 14.69 -14.53 19.36
C LEU A 202 14.58 -15.29 20.70
N GLY A 203 13.37 -15.60 21.16
CA GLY A 203 13.11 -16.47 22.31
C GLY A 203 12.92 -17.93 21.90
#